data_AF-A0A355RC83-F1
#
_entry.id   AF-A0A355RC83-F1
#
_cell.length_a   1.000
_cell.length_b   1.000
_cell.length_c   1.000
_cell.angle_alpha   90.00
_cell.angle_beta   90.00
_cell.angle_gamma   90.00
#
_symmetry.space_group_name_H-M   'P 1'
#
loop_
_entity.id
_entity.type
_entity.pdbx_description
1 polymer ?
#
loop_
_entity_poly.entity_id
_entity_poly.type
_entity_poly.pdbx_seq_one_letter_code
_entity_poly.pdbx_strand_id
1 'polypeptide(L)'
;KTAGGHAGHNGLRSIHQHIGADYHRVRLGIGHPGHKDRVAGYVLHDFAKADHAWLDDLLSGIGEGAVKLAGKDPAGFMNKIAIKAQAQKSQKPKAAQPHRNEAALEKPQSPDKED
;
A
#
# COMPACT_ATOMS: atom_id res chain seq x y z
N LYS A 1 -10.10 -4.13 -9.58
CA LYS A 1 -10.69 -5.29 -8.85
C LYS A 1 -12.20 -5.08 -8.78
N THR A 2 -12.98 -6.13 -9.02
CA THR A 2 -14.45 -6.13 -8.86
C THR A 2 -14.81 -6.84 -7.56
N ALA A 3 -15.72 -6.28 -6.78
CA ALA A 3 -16.31 -6.89 -5.58
C ALA A 3 -15.34 -7.39 -4.49
N GLY A 4 -15.87 -7.87 -3.35
CA GLY A 4 -15.11 -8.46 -2.24
C GLY A 4 -14.83 -7.51 -1.07
N GLY A 5 -14.16 -7.98 -0.01
CA GLY A 5 -14.06 -7.26 1.27
C GLY A 5 -13.26 -5.95 1.28
N HIS A 6 -13.41 -5.21 2.38
CA HIS A 6 -12.76 -3.90 2.63
C HIS A 6 -11.30 -4.02 3.13
N ALA A 7 -10.80 -5.22 3.45
CA ALA A 7 -9.40 -5.49 3.79
C ALA A 7 -8.80 -4.56 4.87
N GLY A 8 -9.60 -4.21 5.89
CA GLY A 8 -9.19 -3.29 6.96
C GLY A 8 -9.26 -1.80 6.63
N HIS A 9 -9.64 -1.41 5.40
CA HIS A 9 -9.77 -0.01 5.02
C HIS A 9 -11.07 0.60 5.59
N ASN A 10 -10.93 1.61 6.45
CA ASN A 10 -12.07 2.24 7.15
C ASN A 10 -13.05 2.92 6.17
N GLY A 11 -12.56 3.63 5.15
CA GLY A 11 -13.43 4.22 4.11
C GLY A 11 -14.26 3.19 3.34
N LEU A 12 -13.66 2.09 2.87
CA LEU A 12 -14.40 1.01 2.19
C LEU A 12 -15.41 0.33 3.12
N ARG A 13 -15.09 0.17 4.42
CA ARG A 13 -16.05 -0.35 5.41
C ARG A 13 -17.32 0.52 5.45
N SER A 14 -17.15 1.85 5.47
CA SER A 14 -18.28 2.78 5.44
C SER A 14 -19.07 2.69 4.13
N ILE A 15 -18.39 2.71 2.98
CA ILE A 15 -19.05 2.61 1.66
C ILE A 15 -19.87 1.31 1.55
N HIS A 16 -19.29 0.17 1.99
CA HIS A 16 -19.96 -1.12 1.96
C HIS A 16 -21.28 -1.13 2.73
N GLN A 17 -21.36 -0.40 3.84
CA GLN A 17 -22.59 -0.32 4.65
C GLN A 17 -23.74 0.36 3.90
N HIS A 18 -23.44 1.22 2.93
CA HIS A 18 -24.45 2.03 2.24
C HIS A 18 -24.82 1.46 0.87
N ILE A 19 -23.84 0.97 0.10
CA ILE A 19 -24.06 0.53 -1.29
C ILE A 19 -23.69 -0.94 -1.54
N GLY A 20 -23.30 -1.67 -0.50
CA GLY A 20 -22.81 -3.04 -0.62
C GLY A 20 -21.38 -3.13 -1.16
N ALA A 21 -20.91 -4.35 -1.39
CA ALA A 21 -19.54 -4.62 -1.81
C ALA A 21 -19.36 -4.73 -3.33
N ASP A 22 -20.43 -4.68 -4.12
CA ASP A 22 -20.40 -5.00 -5.55
C ASP A 22 -20.11 -3.78 -6.41
N TYR A 23 -18.88 -3.28 -6.29
CA TYR A 23 -18.38 -2.18 -7.10
C TYR A 23 -16.92 -2.40 -7.52
N HIS A 24 -16.53 -1.73 -8.60
CA HIS A 24 -15.15 -1.72 -9.07
C HIS A 24 -14.30 -0.78 -8.22
N ARG A 25 -13.09 -1.22 -7.90
CA ARG A 25 -12.08 -0.41 -7.22
C ARG A 25 -10.71 -0.56 -7.85
N VAL A 26 -10.03 0.58 -8.00
CA VAL A 26 -8.59 0.66 -8.28
C VAL A 26 -7.88 0.61 -6.93
N ARG A 27 -6.91 -0.30 -6.78
CA ARG A 27 -6.16 -0.47 -5.52
C ARG A 27 -4.75 0.04 -5.74
N LEU A 28 -4.38 1.07 -4.99
CA LEU A 28 -3.03 1.61 -4.98
C LEU A 28 -2.29 1.00 -3.78
N GLY A 29 -1.18 0.32 -4.04
CA GLY A 29 -0.37 -0.27 -2.98
C GLY A 29 0.56 0.79 -2.41
N ILE A 30 0.29 1.27 -1.18
CA ILE A 30 1.16 2.24 -0.50
C ILE A 30 2.22 1.56 0.39
N GLY A 31 2.08 0.26 0.68
CA GLY A 31 2.93 -0.48 1.60
C GLY A 31 2.23 -0.80 2.93
N HIS A 32 2.98 -1.33 3.90
CA HIS A 32 2.48 -1.65 5.25
C HIS A 32 3.60 -1.49 6.29
N PRO A 33 3.35 -0.88 7.47
CA PRO A 33 4.39 -0.58 8.46
C PRO A 33 4.84 -1.80 9.29
N GLY A 34 4.65 -3.03 8.80
CA GLY A 34 4.89 -4.30 9.50
C GLY A 34 3.92 -4.61 10.65
N HIS A 35 3.69 -3.68 11.56
CA HIS A 35 2.84 -3.86 12.75
C HIS A 35 1.50 -3.14 12.61
N LYS A 36 0.42 -3.82 13.02
CA LYS A 36 -0.96 -3.31 12.88
C LYS A 36 -1.18 -2.00 13.62
N ASP A 37 -0.57 -1.83 14.78
CA ASP A 37 -0.77 -0.65 15.64
C ASP A 37 -0.19 0.63 15.02
N ARG A 38 0.75 0.50 14.07
CA ARG A 38 1.35 1.62 13.34
C ARG A 38 0.58 2.00 12.07
N VAL A 39 -0.45 1.24 11.68
CA VAL A 39 -1.18 1.46 10.42
C VAL A 39 -1.85 2.83 10.39
N ALA A 40 -2.49 3.24 11.49
CA ALA A 40 -3.19 4.53 11.55
C ALA A 40 -2.24 5.71 11.29
N GLY A 41 -1.08 5.74 11.95
CA GLY A 41 -0.05 6.75 11.68
C GLY A 41 0.49 6.66 10.25
N TYR A 42 0.81 5.45 9.80
CA TYR A 42 1.38 5.23 8.46
C TYR A 42 0.49 5.76 7.33
N VAL A 43 -0.83 5.59 7.40
CA VAL A 43 -1.75 6.08 6.34
C VAL A 43 -2.05 7.57 6.42
N LEU A 44 -1.69 8.23 7.53
CA LEU A 44 -1.88 9.67 7.73
C LEU A 44 -0.60 10.48 7.46
N HIS A 45 0.54 9.82 7.27
CA HIS A 45 1.80 10.46 6.90
C HIS A 45 1.91 10.70 5.40
N ASP A 46 2.67 11.74 5.06
CA ASP A 46 3.10 11.98 3.68
C ASP A 46 4.02 10.87 3.18
N PHE A 47 4.06 10.70 1.85
CA PHE A 47 5.00 9.80 1.20
C PHE A 47 6.45 10.25 1.43
N ALA A 48 7.38 9.29 1.50
CA ALA A 48 8.79 9.61 1.59
C ALA A 48 9.30 10.17 0.25
N LYS A 49 10.32 11.04 0.27
CA LYS A 49 10.95 11.61 -0.94
C LYS A 49 11.34 10.55 -1.98
N ALA A 50 11.80 9.38 -1.52
CA ALA A 50 12.20 8.28 -2.38
C ALA A 50 11.02 7.62 -3.14
N ASP A 51 9.78 7.87 -2.71
CA ASP A 51 8.59 7.32 -3.32
C ASP A 51 7.99 8.20 -4.41
N HIS A 52 8.29 9.52 -4.40
CA HIS A 52 7.72 10.48 -5.35
C HIS A 52 7.96 10.08 -6.79
N ALA A 53 9.16 9.59 -7.12
CA ALA A 53 9.47 9.18 -8.48
C ALA A 53 8.46 8.16 -9.01
N TRP A 54 8.23 7.05 -8.30
CA TRP A 54 7.31 6.01 -8.79
C TRP A 54 5.85 6.41 -8.61
N LEU A 55 5.55 7.22 -7.59
CA LEU A 55 4.21 7.70 -7.29
C LEU A 55 3.70 8.64 -8.38
N ASP A 56 4.53 9.58 -8.85
CA ASP A 56 4.16 10.55 -9.89
C ASP A 56 3.83 9.84 -11.21
N ASP A 57 4.64 8.84 -11.61
CA ASP A 57 4.38 8.03 -12.80
C ASP A 57 3.09 7.20 -12.65
N LEU A 58 2.84 6.64 -11.47
CA LEU A 58 1.61 5.92 -11.18
C LEU A 58 0.38 6.84 -11.29
N LEU A 59 0.43 8.01 -10.66
CA LEU A 59 -0.68 8.97 -10.66
C LEU A 59 -0.93 9.54 -12.06
N SER A 60 0.13 9.85 -12.81
CA SER A 60 0.04 10.26 -14.22
C SER A 60 -0.61 9.17 -15.07
N GLY A 61 -0.18 7.91 -14.92
CA GLY A 61 -0.77 6.78 -15.63
C GLY A 61 -2.25 6.55 -15.31
N ILE A 62 -2.65 6.77 -14.05
CA ILE A 62 -4.07 6.71 -13.63
C ILE A 62 -4.87 7.83 -14.30
N GLY A 63 -4.37 9.08 -14.26
CA GLY A 63 -5.02 10.23 -14.87
C GLY A 63 -5.24 10.04 -16.37
N GLU A 64 -4.20 9.66 -17.11
CA GLU A 64 -4.30 9.39 -18.56
C GLU A 64 -5.17 8.17 -18.87
N GLY A 65 -5.16 7.16 -18.00
CA GLY A 65 -5.94 5.94 -18.17
C GLY A 65 -7.43 6.08 -17.85
N ALA A 66 -7.82 7.09 -17.08
CA ALA A 66 -9.16 7.21 -16.51
C ALA A 66 -10.29 7.14 -17.56
N VAL A 67 -10.08 7.75 -18.73
CA VAL A 67 -11.05 7.72 -19.85
C VAL A 67 -11.32 6.29 -20.33
N LYS A 68 -10.29 5.42 -20.37
CA LYS A 68 -10.46 4.01 -20.75
C LYS A 68 -11.27 3.24 -19.72
N LEU A 69 -10.99 3.49 -18.44
CA LEU A 69 -11.74 2.85 -17.36
C LEU A 69 -13.22 3.25 -17.41
N ALA A 70 -13.52 4.53 -17.63
CA ALA A 70 -14.88 5.03 -17.82
C ALA A 70 -15.55 4.44 -19.06
N GLY A 71 -14.78 4.23 -20.14
CA GLY A 71 -15.21 3.54 -21.37
C GLY A 71 -15.36 2.01 -21.25
N LYS A 72 -15.34 1.45 -20.04
CA LYS A 72 -15.42 0.00 -19.77
C LYS A 72 -14.27 -0.82 -20.39
N ASP A 73 -13.10 -0.20 -20.56
CA ASP A 73 -11.86 -0.85 -20.98
C ASP A 73 -10.84 -0.93 -19.82
N PRO A 74 -11.03 -1.86 -18.86
CA PRO A 74 -10.11 -2.03 -17.74
C PRO A 74 -8.74 -2.56 -18.18
N ALA A 75 -8.66 -3.29 -19.29
CA ALA A 75 -7.41 -3.83 -19.80
C ALA A 75 -6.52 -2.70 -20.35
N GLY A 76 -7.09 -1.80 -21.16
CA GLY A 76 -6.39 -0.63 -21.67
C GLY A 76 -6.04 0.38 -20.59
N PHE A 77 -6.85 0.50 -19.53
CA PHE A 77 -6.50 1.25 -18.32
C PHE A 77 -5.24 0.68 -17.66
N MET A 78 -5.20 -0.63 -17.41
CA MET A 78 -4.04 -1.26 -16.78
C MET A 78 -2.78 -1.18 -17.65
N ASN A 79 -2.92 -1.29 -18.98
CA ASN A 79 -1.80 -1.13 -19.91
C ASN A 79 -1.19 0.28 -19.84
N LYS A 80 -2.03 1.33 -19.77
CA LYS A 80 -1.57 2.72 -19.64
C LYS A 80 -0.73 2.93 -18.38
N ILE A 81 -1.18 2.38 -17.25
CA ILE A 81 -0.41 2.44 -15.99
C ILE A 81 0.90 1.65 -16.11
N ALA A 82 0.85 0.45 -16.69
CA ALA A 82 2.03 -0.40 -16.81
C ALA A 82 3.15 0.24 -17.63
N ILE A 83 2.82 0.90 -18.74
CA ILE A 83 3.79 1.60 -19.59
C ILE A 83 4.52 2.69 -18.81
N LYS A 84 3.81 3.48 -18.01
CA LYS A 84 4.40 4.53 -17.18
C LYS A 84 5.25 3.95 -16.04
N ALA A 85 4.73 2.94 -15.34
CA ALA A 85 5.43 2.30 -14.22
C ALA A 85 6.70 1.52 -14.64
N GLN A 86 6.75 1.01 -15.88
CA GLN A 86 7.92 0.30 -16.41
C GLN A 86 9.07 1.23 -16.78
N ALA A 87 8.81 2.51 -17.09
CA ALA A 87 9.85 3.49 -17.38
C ALA A 87 10.88 3.63 -16.22
N GLN A 88 10.47 3.30 -14.98
CA GLN A 88 11.34 3.32 -13.81
C GLN A 88 12.07 2.00 -13.49
N LYS A 89 11.60 0.86 -14.03
CA LYS A 89 12.23 -0.44 -13.74
C LYS A 89 13.62 -0.57 -14.36
N SER A 90 13.91 0.22 -15.39
CA SER A 90 15.23 0.27 -16.05
C SER A 90 16.32 0.97 -15.20
N GLN A 91 16.01 1.50 -14.01
CA GLN A 91 16.94 2.31 -13.21
C GLN A 91 16.93 2.08 -11.69
N LYS A 92 16.59 0.90 -11.15
CA LYS A 92 16.74 0.68 -9.69
C LYS A 92 17.74 -0.42 -9.29
N PRO A 93 18.85 -0.06 -8.62
CA PRO A 93 19.68 -0.99 -7.86
C PRO A 93 18.90 -1.60 -6.69
N LYS A 94 19.28 -2.83 -6.33
CA LYS A 94 18.71 -3.67 -5.26
C LYS A 94 18.56 -2.89 -3.94
N ALA A 95 17.32 -2.69 -3.48
CA ALA A 95 17.04 -1.98 -2.23
C ALA A 95 17.59 -2.74 -1.01
N ALA A 96 18.38 -2.04 -0.19
CA ALA A 96 18.85 -2.49 1.11
C ALA A 96 17.67 -2.59 2.09
N GLN A 97 17.69 -3.65 2.91
CA GLN A 97 16.70 -3.91 3.96
C GLN A 97 16.76 -2.81 5.03
N PRO A 98 15.62 -2.28 5.52
CA PRO A 98 15.66 -1.32 6.60
C PRO A 98 16.07 -2.03 7.90
N HIS A 99 17.06 -1.43 8.55
CA HIS A 99 17.66 -1.80 9.83
C HIS A 99 16.64 -2.35 10.86
N ARG A 100 16.96 -3.52 11.41
CA ARG A 100 16.38 -4.02 12.64
C ARG A 100 17.20 -3.42 13.77
N ASN A 101 16.68 -2.39 14.46
CA ASN A 101 17.28 -1.95 15.72
C ASN A 101 16.94 -3.01 16.79
N GLU A 102 17.89 -3.91 17.06
CA GLU A 102 17.91 -4.72 18.26
C GLU A 102 18.34 -3.83 19.44
N ALA A 103 17.37 -3.40 20.23
CA ALA A 103 17.63 -2.87 21.56
C ALA A 103 16.55 -3.38 22.53
N ALA A 104 17.03 -3.95 23.63
CA ALA A 104 16.32 -4.30 24.86
C ALA A 104 15.40 -5.56 24.83
N LEU A 105 16.03 -6.72 25.00
CA LEU A 105 15.46 -7.80 25.82
C LEU A 105 16.35 -7.97 27.05
N GLU A 106 16.17 -7.10 28.05
CA GLU A 106 16.58 -7.42 29.42
C GLU A 106 15.72 -8.60 29.90
N LYS A 107 16.39 -9.68 30.33
CA LYS A 107 15.75 -10.82 30.98
C LYS A 107 15.45 -10.42 32.44
N PRO A 108 14.22 -10.58 32.95
CA PRO A 108 14.04 -10.63 34.40
C PRO A 108 14.51 -11.99 34.91
N GLN A 109 15.51 -11.98 35.80
CA GLN A 109 15.89 -13.12 36.64
C GLN A 109 14.75 -13.40 37.63
N SER A 110 14.26 -14.63 37.68
CA SER A 110 13.43 -15.14 38.76
C SER A 110 14.34 -15.76 39.84
N PRO A 111 14.17 -15.43 41.14
CA PRO A 111 14.88 -16.11 42.21
C PRO A 111 14.11 -17.40 42.57
N ASP A 112 14.70 -18.55 42.29
CA ASP A 112 14.21 -19.80 42.88
C ASP A 112 14.62 -19.86 44.35
N LYS A 113 13.62 -20.11 45.20
CA LYS A 113 13.75 -20.32 46.64
C LYS A 113 14.37 -21.69 46.91
N GLU A 114 15.23 -21.72 47.93
CA GLU A 114 15.86 -22.88 48.57
C GLU A 114 14.85 -23.89 49.17
N ASP A 115 15.41 -25.07 49.45
CA ASP A 115 14.85 -26.33 49.97
C ASP A 115 13.74 -26.25 51.05
#